data_AF-A0A7S0AKV4-F1
#
_entry.id   AF-A0A7S0AKV4-F1
#
_cell.length_a   1.000
_cell.length_b   1.000
_cell.length_c   1.000
_cell.angle_alpha   90.00
_cell.angle_beta   90.00
_cell.angle_gamma   90.00
#
_symmetry.space_group_name_H-M   'P 1'
#
loop_
_entity.id
_entity.type
_entity.pdbx_description
1 polymer ?
#
loop_
_entity_poly.entity_id
_entity_poly.type
_entity_poly.pdbx_seq_one_letter_code
_entity_poly.pdbx_strand_id
1 'polypeptide(L)'
;SKRQHRTLLDGTLVHDKEGSGLVPRFYATDILCHMGGVLMAKPYAHRAKYLLDGVVMARKKDKSHNYSNEVIKLRAKEFFGIKKLDFVLKNVLRGVSHGC
;
A
#
# COMPACT_ATOMS: atom_id res chain seq x y z
N SER A 1 -13.92 -20.49 13.37
CA SER A 1 -12.71 -19.70 13.05
C SER A 1 -12.53 -19.63 11.54
N LYS A 2 -12.96 -18.55 10.87
CA LYS A 2 -12.74 -18.35 9.43
C LYS A 2 -12.61 -16.85 9.12
N ARG A 3 -11.52 -16.21 9.58
CA ARG A 3 -11.13 -14.89 9.07
C ARG A 3 -10.22 -15.07 7.85
N GLN A 4 -10.76 -15.58 6.76
CA GLN A 4 -10.17 -15.31 5.45
C GLN A 4 -10.97 -14.19 4.81
N HIS A 5 -10.51 -12.96 5.02
CA HIS A 5 -11.02 -11.81 4.29
C HIS A 5 -10.49 -11.90 2.87
N ARG A 6 -11.40 -12.24 1.94
CA ARG A 6 -11.19 -12.40 0.48
C ARG A 6 -10.81 -11.07 -0.18
N THR A 7 -9.70 -10.51 0.25
CA THR A 7 -9.11 -9.27 -0.23
C THR A 7 -7.82 -9.62 -0.95
N LEU A 8 -7.70 -9.16 -2.19
CA LEU A 8 -6.55 -9.42 -3.04
C LEU A 8 -5.91 -8.08 -3.38
N LEU A 9 -4.69 -7.89 -2.88
CA LEU A 9 -3.86 -6.73 -3.15
C LEU A 9 -2.82 -7.10 -4.20
N ASP A 10 -2.52 -6.17 -5.08
CA ASP A 10 -1.33 -6.21 -5.93
C ASP A 10 -0.29 -5.24 -5.35
N GLY A 11 0.99 -5.57 -5.50
CA GLY A 11 2.06 -4.77 -4.94
C GLY A 11 3.44 -5.39 -5.02
N THR A 12 4.40 -4.64 -4.49
CA THR A 12 5.83 -4.99 -4.50
C THR A 12 6.35 -5.07 -3.07
N LEU A 13 7.08 -6.14 -2.76
CA LEU A 13 7.84 -6.26 -1.52
C LEU A 13 9.23 -5.65 -1.72
N VAL A 14 9.59 -4.69 -0.87
CA VAL A 14 10.89 -4.01 -0.89
C VAL A 14 11.52 -4.00 0.50
N HIS A 15 12.79 -3.64 0.57
CA HIS A 15 13.48 -3.35 1.82
C HIS A 15 13.74 -1.84 1.91
N ASP A 16 12.95 -1.14 2.72
CA ASP A 16 13.18 0.28 3.01
C ASP A 16 14.34 0.42 3.98
N LYS A 17 15.21 1.40 3.75
CA LYS A 17 16.17 1.86 4.76
C LYS A 17 15.45 2.72 5.80
N GLU A 18 15.40 2.26 7.06
CA GLU A 18 14.89 3.01 8.20
C GLU A 18 15.99 3.09 9.27
N GLY A 19 16.55 4.29 9.46
CA GLY A 19 17.70 4.48 10.35
C GLY A 19 18.92 3.68 9.88
N SER A 20 19.44 2.81 10.75
CA SER A 20 20.55 1.89 10.45
C SER A 20 20.09 0.54 9.88
N GLY A 21 18.79 0.25 9.84
CA GLY A 21 18.25 -1.06 9.47
C GLY A 21 17.52 -1.09 8.12
N LEU A 22 17.34 -2.30 7.61
CA LEU A 22 16.43 -2.59 6.50
C LEU A 22 15.11 -3.14 7.03
N VAL A 23 14.00 -2.62 6.52
CA VAL A 23 12.66 -3.01 6.95
C VAL A 23 11.88 -3.55 5.76
N PRO A 24 11.45 -4.82 5.78
CA PRO A 24 10.58 -5.36 4.74
C PRO A 24 9.26 -4.60 4.71
N ARG A 25 8.90 -4.09 3.54
CA ARG A 25 7.68 -3.33 3.32
C ARG A 25 6.97 -3.79 2.05
N PHE A 26 5.71 -4.16 2.17
CA PHE A 26 4.84 -4.39 1.04
C PHE A 26 4.17 -3.07 0.64
N TYR A 27 4.53 -2.56 -0.53
CA TYR A 27 3.86 -1.42 -1.17
C TYR A 27 2.72 -1.93 -2.05
N ALA A 28 1.50 -1.84 -1.53
CA ALA A 28 0.30 -2.13 -2.30
C ALA A 28 0.08 -1.05 -3.36
N THR A 29 0.01 -1.46 -4.62
CA THR A 29 -0.19 -0.58 -5.79
C THR A 29 -1.63 -0.64 -6.29
N ASP A 30 -2.32 -1.76 -6.12
CA ASP A 30 -3.71 -1.91 -6.53
C ASP A 30 -4.48 -2.87 -5.60
N ILE A 31 -5.80 -2.88 -5.75
CA ILE A 31 -6.72 -3.79 -5.07
C ILE A 31 -7.69 -4.38 -6.08
N LEU A 32 -7.63 -5.70 -6.25
CA LEU A 32 -8.43 -6.42 -7.25
C LEU A 32 -9.74 -6.93 -6.65
N CYS A 33 -9.72 -7.27 -5.37
CA CYS A 33 -10.88 -7.72 -4.60
C CYS A 33 -10.81 -7.16 -3.19
N HIS A 34 -11.96 -6.82 -2.60
CA HIS A 34 -12.07 -6.42 -1.21
C HIS A 34 -13.24 -7.14 -0.56
N MET A 35 -12.97 -7.93 0.49
CA MET A 35 -14.01 -8.63 1.27
C MET A 35 -14.90 -9.58 0.44
N GLY A 36 -14.39 -10.08 -0.68
CA GLY A 36 -15.11 -10.93 -1.64
C GLY A 36 -15.85 -10.16 -2.74
N GLY A 37 -15.88 -8.81 -2.69
CA GLY A 37 -16.32 -7.98 -3.79
C GLY A 37 -15.22 -7.78 -4.83
N VAL A 38 -15.54 -7.97 -6.11
CA VAL A 38 -14.60 -7.80 -7.23
C VAL A 38 -14.50 -6.31 -7.59
N LEU A 39 -13.28 -5.78 -7.60
CA LEU A 39 -12.97 -4.39 -7.93
C LEU A 39 -12.24 -4.23 -9.27
N MET A 40 -11.74 -5.32 -9.86
CA MET A 40 -10.92 -5.31 -11.07
C MET A 40 -11.52 -4.52 -12.25
N ALA A 41 -12.84 -4.60 -12.44
CA ALA A 41 -13.55 -3.89 -13.51
C ALA A 41 -13.80 -2.39 -13.22
N LYS A 42 -13.50 -1.90 -12.00
CA LYS A 42 -13.69 -0.49 -11.62
C LYS A 42 -12.51 0.35 -12.10
N PRO A 43 -12.70 1.64 -12.42
CA PRO A 43 -11.60 2.54 -12.75
C PRO A 43 -10.54 2.59 -11.65
N TYR A 44 -9.29 2.80 -12.04
CA TYR A 44 -8.15 2.83 -11.12
C TYR A 44 -8.36 3.75 -9.91
N ALA A 45 -8.83 4.99 -10.13
CA ALA A 45 -9.07 5.95 -9.05
C ALA A 45 -10.06 5.42 -7.97
N HIS A 46 -11.04 4.62 -8.39
CA HIS A 46 -11.97 3.98 -7.49
C HIS A 46 -11.27 2.88 -6.68
N ARG A 47 -10.47 2.02 -7.33
CA ARG A 47 -9.68 0.98 -6.64
C ARG A 47 -8.68 1.59 -5.65
N ALA A 48 -7.97 2.63 -6.06
CA ALA A 48 -7.03 3.37 -5.21
C ALA A 48 -7.69 3.91 -3.94
N LYS A 49 -8.91 4.48 -4.06
CA LYS A 49 -9.70 4.92 -2.90
C LYS A 49 -10.03 3.75 -1.96
N TYR A 50 -10.45 2.61 -2.50
CA TYR A 50 -10.71 1.40 -1.68
C TYR A 50 -9.45 0.88 -0.98
N LEU A 51 -8.31 0.90 -1.66
CA LEU A 51 -7.03 0.51 -1.06
C LEU A 51 -6.66 1.43 0.11
N LEU A 52 -6.76 2.75 -0.09
CA LEU A 52 -6.43 3.71 0.96
C LEU A 52 -7.42 3.65 2.12
N ASP A 53 -8.71 3.81 1.86
CA ASP A 53 -9.72 3.96 2.90
C ASP A 53 -10.08 2.61 3.54
N GLY A 54 -10.32 1.60 2.70
CA GLY A 54 -10.83 0.29 3.11
C GLY A 54 -9.77 -0.65 3.67
N VAL A 55 -8.49 -0.42 3.37
CA VAL A 55 -7.39 -1.27 3.86
C VAL A 55 -6.44 -0.48 4.75
N VAL A 56 -5.78 0.55 4.23
CA VAL A 56 -4.71 1.25 4.98
C VAL A 56 -5.29 2.02 6.16
N MET A 57 -6.34 2.82 5.95
CA MET A 57 -6.95 3.61 7.02
C MET A 57 -7.75 2.74 7.99
N ALA A 58 -8.38 1.65 7.50
CA ALA A 58 -9.03 0.67 8.36
C ALA A 58 -8.04 0.06 9.36
N ARG A 59 -6.84 -0.36 8.90
CA ARG A 59 -5.78 -0.86 9.79
C ARG A 59 -5.32 0.17 10.81
N LYS A 60 -5.14 1.44 10.41
CA LYS A 60 -4.77 2.51 11.34
C LYS A 60 -5.81 2.75 12.44
N LYS A 61 -7.08 2.50 12.16
CA LYS A 61 -8.19 2.66 13.11
C LYS A 61 -8.45 1.41 13.96
N ASP A 62 -8.00 0.25 13.50
CA ASP A 62 -8.17 -1.01 14.21
C ASP A 62 -7.23 -1.08 15.42
N LYS A 63 -7.83 -1.10 16.61
CA LYS A 63 -7.14 -1.20 17.90
C LYS A 63 -6.98 -2.65 18.38
N SER A 64 -7.54 -3.62 17.66
CA SER A 64 -7.51 -5.03 18.06
C SER A 64 -6.22 -5.75 17.68
N HIS A 65 -5.35 -5.11 16.87
CA HIS A 65 -4.08 -5.67 16.43
C HIS A 65 -2.98 -4.61 16.48
N ASN A 66 -1.78 -4.99 16.94
CA ASN A 66 -0.62 -4.11 16.93
C ASN A 66 0.14 -4.20 15.60
N TYR A 67 -0.30 -3.42 14.61
CA TYR A 67 0.34 -3.35 13.28
C TYR A 67 1.80 -2.84 13.29
N SER A 68 2.27 -2.23 14.38
CA SER A 68 3.67 -1.79 14.48
C SER A 68 4.67 -2.95 14.63
N ASN A 69 4.19 -4.13 15.06
CA ASN A 69 5.01 -5.32 15.29
C ASN A 69 4.99 -6.31 14.11
N GLU A 70 4.38 -5.96 12.99
CA GLU A 70 4.37 -6.85 11.82
C GLU A 70 5.75 -6.95 11.18
N VAL A 71 6.16 -8.19 10.85
CA VAL A 71 7.43 -8.50 10.19
C VAL A 71 7.53 -7.81 8.81
N ILE A 72 6.40 -7.69 8.12
CA ILE A 72 6.29 -6.95 6.85
C ILE A 72 5.31 -5.81 7.06
N LYS A 73 5.79 -4.56 6.95
CA LYS A 73 4.94 -3.38 7.07
C LYS A 73 4.15 -3.17 5.77
N LEU A 74 2.88 -2.78 5.86
CA LEU A 74 2.06 -2.43 4.69
C LEU A 74 2.03 -0.91 4.45
N ARG A 75 2.18 -0.46 3.20
CA ARG A 75 1.82 0.90 2.74
C ARG A 75 1.09 0.83 1.40
N ALA A 76 0.18 1.76 1.15
CA ALA A 76 -0.24 2.04 -0.21
C ALA A 76 0.84 2.88 -0.91
N LYS A 77 1.18 2.55 -2.16
CA LYS A 77 2.03 3.40 -2.99
C LYS A 77 1.25 4.68 -3.32
N GLU A 78 1.93 5.82 -3.30
CA GLU A 78 1.32 7.08 -3.71
C GLU A 78 1.23 7.15 -5.23
N PHE A 79 0.09 7.61 -5.74
CA PHE A 79 -0.18 7.72 -7.16
C PHE A 79 -0.17 9.17 -7.61
N PHE A 80 0.64 9.44 -8.62
CA PHE A 80 0.77 10.75 -9.23
C PHE A 80 0.28 10.68 -10.66
N GLY A 81 -0.64 11.56 -11.04
CA GLY A 81 -1.02 11.72 -12.44
C GLY A 81 0.18 12.19 -13.28
N ILE A 82 0.20 11.84 -14.58
CA ILE A 82 1.35 12.08 -15.47
C ILE A 82 1.79 13.55 -15.52
N LYS A 83 0.87 14.50 -15.32
CA LYS A 83 1.16 15.95 -15.24
C LYS A 83 2.12 16.32 -14.10
N LYS A 84 2.29 15.45 -13.10
CA LYS A 84 3.22 15.61 -11.98
C LYS A 84 4.55 14.89 -12.17
N LEU A 85 4.86 14.37 -13.37
CA LEU A 85 6.08 13.60 -13.63
C LEU A 85 7.35 14.32 -13.16
N ASP A 86 7.51 15.60 -13.51
CA ASP A 86 8.67 16.39 -13.11
C ASP A 86 8.81 16.49 -11.58
N PHE A 87 7.69 16.71 -10.89
CA PHE A 87 7.66 16.72 -9.43
C PHE A 87 8.07 15.37 -8.84
N VAL A 88 7.58 14.26 -9.40
CA VAL A 88 7.94 12.91 -8.94
C VAL A 88 9.44 12.67 -9.10
N LEU A 89 9.98 12.96 -10.29
CA LEU A 89 11.40 12.73 -10.59
C LEU A 89 12.31 13.58 -9.69
N LYS A 90 11.97 14.86 -9.47
CA LYS A 90 12.82 15.79 -8.71
C LYS A 90 12.67 15.68 -7.20
N ASN A 91 11.47 15.40 -6.70
CA ASN A 91 11.16 15.52 -5.27
C ASN A 91 10.83 14.18 -4.63
N VAL A 92 9.95 13.39 -5.25
CA VAL A 92 9.47 12.14 -4.65
C VAL A 92 10.57 11.09 -4.64
N LEU A 93 11.28 10.91 -5.77
CA LEU A 93 12.33 9.90 -5.87
C LEU A 93 13.49 10.13 -4.88
N ARG A 94 13.78 11.38 -4.51
CA ARG A 94 14.82 11.70 -3.51
C ARG A 94 14.48 11.18 -2.11
N GLY A 95 13.19 11.02 -1.80
CA GLY A 95 12.71 10.51 -0.52
C GLY A 95 12.49 9.00 -0.49
N VAL A 96 12.71 8.29 -1.61
CA VAL A 96 12.56 6.84 -1.67
C VAL A 96 13.76 6.19 -0.97
N SER A 97 13.48 5.33 0.02
CA SER A 97 14.50 4.68 0.85
C SER A 97 14.76 3.21 0.50
N HIS A 98 14.07 2.67 -0.51
CA HIS A 98 14.36 1.37 -1.11
C HIS A 98 15.11 1.54 -2.44
N GLY A 99 15.92 0.54 -2.78
CA GLY A 99 16.44 0.39 -4.14
C GLY A 99 15.33 0.06 -5.14
N CYS A 100 15.64 0.22 -6.43
CA CYS A 100 14.85 -0.34 -7.52
C CYS A 100 15.01 -1.87 -7.55
#